data_AF-A0A1Y1IHG1-F1
#
_entry.id   AF-A0A1Y1IHG1-F1
#
_cell.length_a   1.000
_cell.length_b   1.000
_cell.length_c   1.000
_cell.angle_alpha   90.00
_cell.angle_beta   90.00
_cell.angle_gamma   90.00
#
_symmetry.space_group_name_H-M   'P 1'
#
loop_
_entity.id
_entity.type
_entity.pdbx_description
1 polymer ?
#
loop_
_entity_poly.entity_id
_entity_poly.type
_entity_poly.pdbx_seq_one_letter_code
_entity_poly.pdbx_strand_id
1 'polypeptide(L)'
;MLVLFALPVESLRGKQSASNPHHCEKRGNKERQLWRFTMALKTPLCDLLACEYPIMNAPMRDLGGPRLAAAVSNAGGFGVIQKQYDTPELFREHVKQTKALTERPFGASFLLSFPYEELLQVCFDEGVPYVSFYWGDIPPVIIERCHQHGVKVGQQVGTVADAVECKEAGVDIIIAQGEEAGGHVIGNVSTMVLVPAVVEAVKPVPVLAAGGIADARGVVAALALGAQGVVLGTRFLATPESDAHDLYKEKLLSASELDTHKSLLWGAAWPDAPHRVLRTGFVEAHSGTEEEGQKPAPPDAPTIGTRIVGGVKKEIKPFQGYTVDQTVEGEMDKLCYFAGQSVGMINELKPAGDIVRELVDGARRLIHGELLAFVP
;
A
#
# COMPACT_ATOMS: atom_id res chain seq x y z
N MET A 1 58.46 -8.61 15.07
CA MET A 1 57.41 -9.20 14.23
C MET A 1 56.54 -8.01 13.77
N LEU A 2 57.00 -7.17 12.83
CA LEU A 2 56.90 -7.33 11.35
C LEU A 2 55.45 -7.68 10.96
N VAL A 3 54.69 -6.88 10.19
CA VAL A 3 55.05 -5.93 9.12
C VAL A 3 53.93 -4.88 8.94
N LEU A 4 54.30 -3.59 8.93
CA LEU A 4 53.55 -2.51 8.25
C LEU A 4 54.04 -2.45 6.79
N PHE A 5 53.13 -2.35 5.82
CA PHE A 5 53.47 -1.86 4.48
C PHE A 5 52.68 -0.58 4.20
N ALA A 6 53.44 0.51 4.13
CA ALA A 6 53.03 1.81 3.60
C ALA A 6 52.94 1.74 2.07
N LEU A 7 51.90 2.34 1.49
CA LEU A 7 51.84 2.63 0.05
C LEU A 7 52.50 3.99 -0.23
N PRO A 8 53.32 4.12 -1.28
CA PRO A 8 54.02 5.36 -1.59
C PRO A 8 53.10 6.39 -2.26
N VAL A 9 53.22 7.64 -1.81
CA VAL A 9 52.73 8.83 -2.48
C VAL A 9 53.64 9.13 -3.67
N GLU A 10 53.18 8.86 -4.89
CA GLU A 10 53.86 9.29 -6.10
C GLU A 10 53.40 10.69 -6.53
N SER A 11 54.40 11.55 -6.64
CA SER A 11 54.42 12.92 -7.14
C SER A 11 53.79 13.04 -8.54
N LEU A 12 52.75 13.87 -8.66
CA LEU A 12 52.22 14.35 -9.93
C LEU A 12 53.21 15.34 -10.57
N ARG A 13 54.04 14.86 -11.50
CA ARG A 13 54.62 15.66 -12.59
C ARG A 13 54.38 14.97 -13.92
N GLY A 14 53.85 15.74 -14.86
CA GLY A 14 53.06 15.24 -15.99
C GLY A 14 53.80 14.41 -17.03
N LYS A 15 53.02 13.58 -17.72
CA LYS A 15 53.18 13.29 -19.15
C LYS A 15 51.80 13.26 -19.79
N GLN A 16 51.53 14.19 -20.68
CA GLN A 16 50.46 14.08 -21.66
C GLN A 16 50.77 12.87 -22.55
N SER A 17 49.90 11.85 -22.54
CA SER A 17 49.85 10.86 -23.61
C SER A 17 48.43 10.80 -24.16
N ALA A 18 48.35 10.81 -25.50
CA ALA A 18 47.12 10.90 -26.26
C ALA A 18 46.16 9.75 -25.90
N SER A 19 44.96 10.09 -25.44
CA SER A 19 43.90 9.14 -25.14
C SER A 19 43.23 8.66 -26.43
N ASN A 20 43.12 7.33 -26.52
CA ASN A 20 42.43 6.60 -27.57
C ASN A 20 40.91 6.87 -27.49
N PRO A 21 40.24 7.42 -28.53
CA PRO A 21 38.87 7.92 -28.44
C PRO A 21 37.81 6.85 -28.09
N HIS A 22 38.08 5.58 -28.38
CA HIS A 22 37.11 4.49 -28.14
C HIS A 22 36.98 4.03 -26.67
N HIS A 23 37.89 4.45 -25.78
CA HIS A 23 37.79 4.11 -24.35
C HIS A 23 37.04 5.16 -23.52
N CYS A 24 36.93 6.39 -24.03
CA CYS A 24 36.22 7.50 -23.37
C CYS A 24 34.70 7.41 -23.54
N GLU A 25 34.21 6.95 -24.71
CA GLU A 25 32.77 6.79 -24.96
C GLU A 25 32.09 5.73 -24.09
N LYS A 26 32.78 4.62 -23.77
CA LYS A 26 32.19 3.54 -22.96
C LYS A 26 32.02 3.89 -21.48
N ARG A 27 32.91 4.72 -20.90
CA ARG A 27 32.74 5.26 -19.53
C ARG A 27 31.62 6.30 -19.48
N GLY A 28 31.59 7.21 -20.45
CA GLY A 28 30.53 8.22 -20.55
C GLY A 28 29.13 7.64 -20.74
N ASN A 29 29.00 6.48 -21.42
CA ASN A 29 27.70 5.84 -21.61
C ASN A 29 27.23 5.06 -20.36
N LYS A 30 28.13 4.43 -19.59
CA LYS A 30 27.80 3.82 -18.30
C LYS A 30 27.47 4.87 -17.23
N GLU A 31 28.23 5.96 -17.14
CA GLU A 31 27.93 7.06 -16.22
C GLU A 31 26.66 7.81 -16.61
N ARG A 32 26.38 8.02 -17.91
CA ARG A 32 25.09 8.58 -18.36
C ARG A 32 23.93 7.61 -18.18
N GLN A 33 24.14 6.30 -18.30
CA GLN A 33 23.13 5.29 -17.96
C GLN A 33 22.89 5.25 -16.45
N LEU A 34 23.94 5.25 -15.62
CA LEU A 34 23.83 5.37 -14.16
C LEU A 34 23.16 6.68 -13.77
N TRP A 35 23.47 7.80 -14.44
CA TRP A 35 22.88 9.13 -14.24
C TRP A 35 21.40 9.18 -14.65
N ARG A 36 21.03 8.53 -15.76
CA ARG A 36 19.62 8.40 -16.18
C ARG A 36 18.83 7.42 -15.31
N PHE A 37 19.47 6.35 -14.82
CA PHE A 37 18.88 5.43 -13.85
C PHE A 37 18.70 6.10 -12.48
N THR A 38 19.63 6.95 -12.07
CA THR A 38 19.55 7.68 -10.80
C THR A 38 18.46 8.75 -10.83
N MET A 39 18.16 9.39 -11.97
CA MET A 39 17.09 10.39 -12.10
C MET A 39 15.65 9.81 -12.09
N ALA A 40 15.48 8.53 -12.43
CA ALA A 40 14.16 7.88 -12.42
C ALA A 40 13.95 7.14 -11.10
N LEU A 41 12.88 7.47 -10.36
CA LEU A 41 12.45 6.67 -9.22
C LEU A 41 11.85 5.37 -9.75
N LYS A 42 12.70 4.42 -10.14
CA LYS A 42 12.32 3.16 -10.79
C LYS A 42 13.03 1.99 -10.13
N THR A 43 12.28 0.93 -9.89
CA THR A 43 12.77 -0.33 -9.30
C THR A 43 12.34 -1.52 -10.17
N PRO A 44 12.89 -2.74 -9.97
CA PRO A 44 12.43 -3.92 -10.70
C PRO A 44 10.92 -4.19 -10.55
N LEU A 45 10.30 -3.78 -9.44
CA LEU A 45 8.85 -3.80 -9.24
C LEU A 45 8.09 -3.05 -10.36
N CYS A 46 8.62 -1.93 -10.84
CA CYS A 46 8.00 -1.14 -11.89
C CYS A 46 7.89 -1.91 -13.20
N ASP A 47 8.91 -2.70 -13.54
CA ASP A 47 8.89 -3.54 -14.75
C ASP A 47 7.92 -4.72 -14.57
N LEU A 48 7.83 -5.28 -13.36
CA LEU A 48 6.92 -6.39 -13.04
C LEU A 48 5.44 -5.99 -13.13
N LEU A 49 5.11 -4.79 -12.66
CA LEU A 49 3.74 -4.24 -12.66
C LEU A 49 3.43 -3.38 -13.89
N ALA A 50 4.43 -3.11 -14.74
CA ALA A 50 4.35 -2.17 -15.84
C ALA A 50 3.85 -0.76 -15.43
N CYS A 51 4.31 -0.28 -14.27
CA CYS A 51 4.11 1.10 -13.81
C CYS A 51 5.39 1.94 -13.95
N GLU A 52 5.25 3.26 -13.82
CA GLU A 52 6.38 4.20 -13.95
C GLU A 52 7.09 4.40 -12.61
N TYR A 53 6.32 4.43 -11.52
CA TYR A 53 6.77 4.73 -10.17
C TYR A 53 6.37 3.64 -9.20
N PRO A 54 7.21 3.31 -8.21
CA PRO A 54 6.95 2.24 -7.25
C PRO A 54 6.03 2.71 -6.11
N ILE A 55 4.91 3.32 -6.48
CA ILE A 55 3.90 3.88 -5.57
C ILE A 55 2.58 3.19 -5.87
N MET A 56 2.01 2.54 -4.87
CA MET A 56 0.73 1.84 -4.97
C MET A 56 -0.26 2.42 -3.96
N ASN A 57 -1.53 2.59 -4.34
CA ASN A 57 -2.56 2.83 -3.33
C ASN A 57 -2.90 1.52 -2.61
N ALA A 58 -3.09 1.59 -1.30
CA ALA A 58 -3.54 0.43 -0.56
C ALA A 58 -4.91 -0.04 -1.07
N PRO A 59 -5.17 -1.36 -1.02
CA PRO A 59 -6.52 -1.86 -1.14
C PRO A 59 -7.31 -1.38 0.08
N MET A 60 -8.31 -0.52 -0.17
CA MET A 60 -9.14 0.08 0.88
C MET A 60 -10.58 -0.33 0.64
N ARG A 61 -11.07 -1.33 1.39
CA ARG A 61 -12.40 -1.94 1.22
C ARG A 61 -13.49 -0.87 1.08
N ASP A 62 -14.14 -0.88 -0.07
CA ASP A 62 -15.22 0.02 -0.51
C ASP A 62 -14.82 1.49 -0.72
N LEU A 63 -13.67 1.93 -0.21
CA LEU A 63 -13.17 3.32 -0.30
C LEU A 63 -12.18 3.54 -1.45
N GLY A 64 -11.54 2.47 -1.93
CA GLY A 64 -10.61 2.44 -3.06
C GLY A 64 -11.28 1.89 -4.33
N GLY A 65 -12.17 2.68 -4.92
CA GLY A 65 -12.90 2.33 -6.13
C GLY A 65 -12.18 2.70 -7.45
N PRO A 66 -12.90 2.56 -8.59
CA PRO A 66 -12.36 2.80 -9.94
C PRO A 66 -11.68 4.15 -10.12
N ARG A 67 -12.26 5.22 -9.57
CA ARG A 67 -11.72 6.59 -9.69
C ARG A 67 -10.34 6.73 -9.08
N LEU A 68 -10.15 6.22 -7.86
CA LEU A 68 -8.88 6.30 -7.17
C LEU A 68 -7.80 5.49 -7.87
N ALA A 69 -8.10 4.22 -8.20
CA ALA A 69 -7.15 3.34 -8.86
C ALA A 69 -6.72 3.89 -10.23
N ALA A 70 -7.67 4.41 -11.02
CA ALA A 70 -7.38 5.04 -12.30
C ALA A 70 -6.55 6.32 -12.15
N ALA A 71 -6.85 7.19 -11.17
CA ALA A 71 -6.09 8.42 -10.93
C ALA A 71 -4.63 8.14 -10.55
N VAL A 72 -4.40 7.15 -9.68
CA VAL A 72 -3.04 6.70 -9.29
C VAL A 72 -2.29 6.11 -10.48
N SER A 73 -2.95 5.22 -11.23
CA SER A 73 -2.35 4.61 -12.43
C SER A 73 -2.01 5.66 -13.48
N ASN A 74 -2.92 6.61 -13.75
CA ASN A 74 -2.73 7.70 -14.70
C ASN A 74 -1.56 8.64 -14.33
N ALA A 75 -1.20 8.73 -13.05
CA ALA A 75 -0.04 9.50 -12.59
C ALA A 75 1.28 8.71 -12.60
N GLY A 76 1.26 7.45 -13.05
CA GLY A 76 2.44 6.59 -13.17
C GLY A 76 2.65 5.65 -11.98
N GLY A 77 1.84 5.75 -10.92
CA GLY A 77 1.78 4.75 -9.85
C GLY A 77 1.06 3.48 -10.30
N PHE A 78 0.73 2.61 -9.34
CA PHE A 78 -0.05 1.40 -9.57
C PHE A 78 -1.36 1.45 -8.78
N GLY A 79 -2.47 1.55 -9.51
CA GLY A 79 -3.81 1.56 -8.92
C GLY A 79 -4.25 0.18 -8.45
N VAL A 80 -4.92 0.09 -7.29
CA VAL A 80 -5.54 -1.16 -6.82
C VAL A 80 -6.99 -0.89 -6.37
N ILE A 81 -7.94 -1.66 -6.91
CA ILE A 81 -9.33 -1.66 -6.47
C ILE A 81 -9.58 -2.74 -5.40
N GLN A 82 -10.49 -2.48 -4.46
CA GLN A 82 -10.96 -3.49 -3.51
C GLN A 82 -12.46 -3.36 -3.26
N LYS A 83 -13.24 -4.34 -3.74
CA LYS A 83 -14.70 -4.39 -3.64
C LYS A 83 -15.15 -5.79 -3.20
N GLN A 84 -14.71 -6.19 -2.00
CA GLN A 84 -14.85 -7.55 -1.46
C GLN A 84 -16.31 -8.04 -1.36
N TYR A 85 -17.27 -7.12 -1.24
CA TYR A 85 -18.69 -7.45 -1.03
C TYR A 85 -19.54 -7.34 -2.28
N ASP A 86 -18.93 -7.12 -3.44
CA ASP A 86 -19.65 -7.09 -4.70
C ASP A 86 -20.05 -8.48 -5.16
N THR A 87 -21.11 -8.55 -5.95
CA THR A 87 -21.33 -9.72 -6.80
C THR A 87 -20.34 -9.70 -7.97
N PRO A 88 -20.10 -10.84 -8.64
CA PRO A 88 -19.23 -10.88 -9.82
C PRO A 88 -19.63 -9.88 -10.91
N GLU A 89 -20.92 -9.62 -11.10
CA GLU A 89 -21.44 -8.67 -12.09
C GLU A 89 -21.09 -7.23 -11.73
N LEU A 90 -21.29 -6.85 -10.46
CA LEU A 90 -20.97 -5.50 -9.99
C LEU A 90 -19.46 -5.25 -9.99
N PHE A 91 -18.68 -6.26 -9.56
CA PHE A 91 -17.23 -6.17 -9.61
C PHE A 91 -16.71 -6.05 -11.05
N ARG A 92 -17.29 -6.80 -12.00
CA ARG A 92 -16.98 -6.68 -13.43
C ARG A 92 -17.27 -5.28 -13.95
N GLU A 93 -18.36 -4.67 -13.51
CA GLU A 93 -18.68 -3.28 -13.85
C GLU A 93 -17.64 -2.31 -13.30
N HIS A 94 -17.18 -2.46 -12.06
CA HIS A 94 -16.10 -1.63 -11.52
C HIS A 94 -14.76 -1.84 -12.25
N VAL A 95 -14.43 -3.07 -12.67
CA VAL A 95 -13.25 -3.34 -13.51
C VAL A 95 -13.37 -2.60 -14.85
N LYS A 96 -14.54 -2.62 -15.49
CA LYS A 96 -14.81 -1.90 -16.75
C LYS A 96 -14.76 -0.39 -16.58
N GLN A 97 -15.32 0.14 -15.51
CA GLN A 97 -15.23 1.56 -15.16
C GLN A 97 -13.77 1.99 -14.97
N THR A 98 -12.96 1.15 -14.31
CA THR A 98 -11.53 1.44 -14.13
C THR A 98 -10.81 1.51 -15.48
N LYS A 99 -11.02 0.52 -16.36
CA LYS A 99 -10.49 0.52 -17.73
C LYS A 99 -10.97 1.70 -18.57
N ALA A 100 -12.20 2.18 -18.36
CA ALA A 100 -12.70 3.37 -19.05
C ALA A 100 -12.03 4.68 -18.59
N LEU A 101 -11.45 4.68 -17.38
CA LEU A 101 -10.78 5.83 -16.79
C LEU A 101 -9.25 5.80 -16.95
N THR A 102 -8.65 4.66 -17.30
CA THR A 102 -7.21 4.53 -17.52
C THR A 102 -6.85 3.45 -18.53
N GLU A 103 -5.88 3.77 -19.39
CA GLU A 103 -5.21 2.82 -20.28
C GLU A 103 -4.00 2.14 -19.61
N ARG A 104 -3.67 2.51 -18.36
CA ARG A 104 -2.53 1.98 -17.63
C ARG A 104 -2.92 0.78 -16.76
N PRO A 105 -1.98 -0.13 -16.47
CA PRO A 105 -2.23 -1.28 -15.60
C PRO A 105 -2.73 -0.86 -14.21
N PHE A 106 -3.67 -1.65 -13.68
CA PHE A 106 -4.14 -1.59 -12.31
C PHE A 106 -4.36 -3.04 -11.81
N GLY A 107 -4.58 -3.21 -10.52
CA GLY A 107 -4.85 -4.50 -9.91
C GLY A 107 -6.11 -4.52 -9.06
N ALA A 108 -6.41 -5.70 -8.52
CA ALA A 108 -7.46 -5.91 -7.54
C ALA A 108 -6.92 -6.56 -6.27
N SER A 109 -7.66 -6.47 -5.16
CA SER A 109 -7.25 -7.14 -3.93
C SER A 109 -8.39 -7.81 -3.20
N PHE A 110 -8.07 -8.92 -2.53
CA PHE A 110 -9.03 -9.79 -1.85
C PHE A 110 -8.55 -10.15 -0.44
N LEU A 111 -9.50 -10.23 0.48
CA LEU A 111 -9.29 -10.75 1.83
C LEU A 111 -9.62 -12.24 1.84
N LEU A 112 -8.67 -13.09 2.21
CA LEU A 112 -8.82 -14.55 2.17
C LEU A 112 -9.86 -15.08 3.17
N SER A 113 -10.24 -14.27 4.17
CA SER A 113 -11.32 -14.59 5.12
C SER A 113 -12.72 -14.43 4.54
N PHE A 114 -12.87 -13.94 3.31
CA PHE A 114 -14.16 -13.71 2.65
C PHE A 114 -14.16 -14.38 1.27
N PRO A 115 -15.33 -14.73 0.70
CA PRO A 115 -15.40 -15.31 -0.65
C PRO A 115 -14.75 -14.40 -1.69
N TYR A 116 -13.86 -14.95 -2.52
CA TYR A 116 -13.09 -14.16 -3.50
C TYR A 116 -12.95 -14.84 -4.86
N GLU A 117 -13.20 -16.13 -4.96
CA GLU A 117 -12.87 -16.95 -6.13
C GLU A 117 -13.65 -16.55 -7.38
N GLU A 118 -14.91 -16.14 -7.22
CA GLU A 118 -15.73 -15.63 -8.33
C GLU A 118 -15.26 -14.24 -8.78
N LEU A 119 -14.84 -13.38 -7.86
CA LEU A 119 -14.27 -12.08 -8.18
C LEU A 119 -12.90 -12.22 -8.86
N LEU A 120 -12.10 -13.20 -8.41
CA LEU A 120 -10.85 -13.57 -9.05
C LEU A 120 -11.07 -14.11 -10.47
N GLN A 121 -12.14 -14.89 -10.71
CA GLN A 121 -12.50 -15.29 -12.06
C GLN A 121 -12.82 -14.09 -12.95
N VAL A 122 -13.49 -13.07 -12.43
CA VAL A 122 -13.70 -11.81 -13.18
C VAL A 122 -12.38 -11.13 -13.51
N CYS A 123 -11.39 -11.13 -12.59
CA CYS A 123 -10.05 -10.61 -12.89
C CYS A 123 -9.41 -11.35 -14.07
N PHE A 124 -9.56 -12.68 -14.16
CA PHE A 124 -9.06 -13.47 -15.29
C PHE A 124 -9.80 -13.14 -16.59
N ASP A 125 -11.13 -13.14 -16.56
CA ASP A 125 -11.97 -12.85 -17.73
C ASP A 125 -11.70 -11.45 -18.31
N GLU A 126 -11.45 -10.48 -17.42
CA GLU A 126 -11.22 -9.09 -17.79
C GLU A 126 -9.72 -8.77 -17.94
N GLY A 127 -8.81 -9.73 -17.77
CA GLY A 127 -7.37 -9.50 -17.97
C GLY A 127 -6.76 -8.47 -17.00
N VAL A 128 -7.16 -8.49 -15.73
CA VAL A 128 -6.52 -7.70 -14.67
C VAL A 128 -5.13 -8.30 -14.37
N PRO A 129 -4.03 -7.55 -14.57
CA PRO A 129 -2.67 -8.13 -14.57
C PRO A 129 -2.10 -8.43 -13.18
N TYR A 130 -2.73 -7.96 -12.11
CA TYR A 130 -2.24 -8.14 -10.74
C TYR A 130 -3.39 -8.33 -9.75
N VAL A 131 -3.22 -9.26 -8.83
CA VAL A 131 -4.08 -9.43 -7.66
C VAL A 131 -3.25 -9.48 -6.38
N SER A 132 -3.72 -8.87 -5.31
CA SER A 132 -3.09 -8.97 -3.98
C SER A 132 -4.02 -9.57 -2.93
N PHE A 133 -3.47 -10.39 -2.05
CA PHE A 133 -4.20 -11.04 -0.98
C PHE A 133 -3.77 -10.56 0.39
N TYR A 134 -4.69 -10.62 1.36
CA TYR A 134 -4.39 -10.37 2.76
C TYR A 134 -5.27 -11.23 3.67
N TRP A 135 -4.83 -11.36 4.92
CA TRP A 135 -5.51 -12.06 6.01
C TRP A 135 -5.62 -13.58 5.87
N GLY A 136 -4.47 -14.24 5.96
CA GLY A 136 -4.33 -15.69 5.92
C GLY A 136 -3.32 -16.15 4.87
N ASP A 137 -3.24 -17.46 4.68
CA ASP A 137 -2.35 -18.11 3.74
C ASP A 137 -3.07 -18.34 2.42
N ILE A 138 -2.50 -17.85 1.33
CA ILE A 138 -3.04 -18.12 0.00
C ILE A 138 -2.80 -19.59 -0.35
N PRO A 139 -3.83 -20.34 -0.80
CA PRO A 139 -3.62 -21.71 -1.26
C PRO A 139 -2.70 -21.72 -2.50
N PRO A 140 -1.65 -22.56 -2.56
CA PRO A 140 -0.73 -22.61 -3.72
C PRO A 140 -1.42 -22.82 -5.08
N VAL A 141 -2.54 -23.56 -5.09
CA VAL A 141 -3.36 -23.75 -6.29
C VAL A 141 -3.95 -22.45 -6.85
N ILE A 142 -4.20 -21.45 -6.00
CA ILE A 142 -4.68 -20.13 -6.42
C ILE A 142 -3.53 -19.35 -7.06
N ILE A 143 -2.31 -19.42 -6.52
CA ILE A 143 -1.12 -18.81 -7.12
C ILE A 143 -0.88 -19.41 -8.52
N GLU A 144 -0.89 -20.74 -8.63
CA GLU A 144 -0.71 -21.44 -9.90
C GLU A 144 -1.76 -21.00 -10.93
N ARG A 145 -3.03 -20.93 -10.53
CA ARG A 145 -4.13 -20.47 -11.40
C ARG A 145 -3.93 -19.02 -11.85
N CYS A 146 -3.49 -18.13 -10.98
CA CYS A 146 -3.15 -16.75 -11.38
C CYS A 146 -2.03 -16.72 -12.42
N HIS A 147 -0.95 -17.48 -12.21
CA HIS A 147 0.17 -17.56 -13.14
C HIS A 147 -0.23 -18.15 -14.50
N GLN A 148 -1.10 -19.16 -14.53
CA GLN A 148 -1.65 -19.73 -15.77
C GLN A 148 -2.43 -18.69 -16.60
N HIS A 149 -2.99 -17.66 -15.96
CA HIS A 149 -3.69 -16.54 -16.62
C HIS A 149 -2.78 -15.32 -16.84
N GLY A 150 -1.48 -15.43 -16.55
CA GLY A 150 -0.53 -14.32 -16.67
C GLY A 150 -0.70 -13.22 -15.60
N VAL A 151 -1.43 -13.50 -14.52
CA VAL A 151 -1.69 -12.56 -13.43
C VAL A 151 -0.59 -12.66 -12.37
N LYS A 152 -0.05 -11.52 -11.98
CA LYS A 152 0.92 -11.40 -10.89
C LYS A 152 0.25 -11.42 -9.53
N VAL A 153 0.86 -12.12 -8.58
CA VAL A 153 0.30 -12.31 -7.25
C VAL A 153 1.10 -11.53 -6.21
N GLY A 154 0.41 -10.69 -5.45
CA GLY A 154 0.93 -10.07 -4.25
C GLY A 154 0.33 -10.65 -2.98
N GLN A 155 1.07 -10.62 -1.87
CA GLN A 155 0.50 -10.92 -0.56
C GLN A 155 1.03 -9.99 0.50
N GLN A 156 0.12 -9.46 1.32
CA GLN A 156 0.46 -8.64 2.47
C GLN A 156 0.73 -9.49 3.70
N VAL A 157 1.80 -9.17 4.42
CA VAL A 157 2.32 -9.93 5.56
C VAL A 157 2.62 -9.03 6.75
N GLY A 158 2.50 -9.58 7.96
CA GLY A 158 2.82 -8.88 9.22
C GLY A 158 4.06 -9.43 9.93
N THR A 159 4.63 -10.55 9.46
CA THR A 159 5.81 -11.17 10.04
C THR A 159 6.79 -11.64 8.96
N VAL A 160 8.03 -11.94 9.37
CA VAL A 160 9.04 -12.55 8.48
C VAL A 160 8.69 -13.99 8.14
N ALA A 161 8.05 -14.73 9.07
CA ALA A 161 7.66 -16.12 8.82
C ALA A 161 6.63 -16.21 7.69
N ASP A 162 5.56 -15.42 7.77
CA ASP A 162 4.53 -15.36 6.72
C ASP A 162 5.16 -14.97 5.37
N ALA A 163 6.15 -14.06 5.38
CA ALA A 163 6.83 -13.61 4.16
C ALA A 163 7.64 -14.74 3.49
N VAL A 164 8.31 -15.58 4.29
CA VAL A 164 9.04 -16.75 3.79
C VAL A 164 8.06 -17.77 3.21
N GLU A 165 6.95 -18.03 3.90
CA GLU A 165 5.91 -18.94 3.42
C GLU A 165 5.29 -18.45 2.10
N CYS A 166 5.01 -17.15 1.97
CA CYS A 166 4.54 -16.53 0.72
C CYS A 166 5.54 -16.75 -0.43
N LYS A 167 6.83 -16.55 -0.15
CA LYS A 167 7.89 -16.77 -1.15
C LYS A 167 7.95 -18.23 -1.58
N GLU A 168 7.89 -19.16 -0.62
CA GLU A 168 7.92 -20.61 -0.90
C GLU A 168 6.69 -21.06 -1.69
N ALA A 169 5.53 -20.43 -1.45
CA ALA A 169 4.31 -20.66 -2.21
C ALA A 169 4.35 -20.10 -3.64
N GLY A 170 5.31 -19.21 -3.95
CA GLY A 170 5.53 -18.66 -5.29
C GLY A 170 4.87 -17.29 -5.53
N VAL A 171 4.58 -16.52 -4.48
CA VAL A 171 4.09 -15.14 -4.60
C VAL A 171 5.13 -14.26 -5.33
N ASP A 172 4.67 -13.43 -6.28
CA ASP A 172 5.54 -12.56 -7.06
C ASP A 172 5.98 -11.29 -6.30
N ILE A 173 5.17 -10.81 -5.36
CA ILE A 173 5.36 -9.53 -4.65
C ILE A 173 4.92 -9.64 -3.18
N ILE A 174 5.73 -9.19 -2.24
CA ILE A 174 5.37 -9.15 -0.82
C ILE A 174 5.09 -7.72 -0.38
N ILE A 175 4.01 -7.49 0.37
CA ILE A 175 3.70 -6.20 0.99
C ILE A 175 3.93 -6.33 2.50
N ALA A 176 5.03 -5.77 3.00
CA ALA A 176 5.34 -5.79 4.43
C ALA A 176 4.61 -4.65 5.15
N GLN A 177 3.59 -4.98 5.93
CA GLN A 177 2.73 -4.01 6.64
C GLN A 177 3.18 -3.84 8.09
N GLY A 178 3.74 -2.67 8.41
CA GLY A 178 4.03 -2.30 9.80
C GLY A 178 2.78 -1.94 10.60
N GLU A 179 2.91 -2.02 11.92
CA GLU A 179 1.79 -1.84 12.86
C GLU A 179 1.17 -0.42 12.87
N GLU A 180 1.85 0.56 12.26
CA GLU A 180 1.40 1.94 12.11
C GLU A 180 0.31 2.09 11.04
N ALA A 181 0.10 1.08 10.20
CA ALA A 181 -0.91 1.07 9.14
C ALA A 181 -2.34 1.23 9.68
N GLY A 182 -3.23 1.78 8.84
CA GLY A 182 -4.66 1.85 9.11
C GLY A 182 -5.39 0.61 8.62
N GLY A 183 -6.61 0.39 9.13
CA GLY A 183 -7.40 -0.77 8.76
C GLY A 183 -7.00 -1.99 9.57
N HIS A 184 -7.25 -3.18 9.03
CA HIS A 184 -6.86 -4.43 9.66
C HIS A 184 -5.34 -4.61 9.65
N VAL A 185 -4.77 -4.97 10.82
CA VAL A 185 -3.33 -5.05 11.07
C VAL A 185 -3.03 -6.26 11.96
N ILE A 186 -2.66 -7.39 11.34
CA ILE A 186 -2.26 -8.62 12.04
C ILE A 186 -0.94 -8.42 12.80
N GLY A 187 0.04 -7.78 12.17
CA GLY A 187 1.39 -7.61 12.70
C GLY A 187 1.48 -6.64 13.89
N ASN A 188 2.52 -6.82 14.71
CA ASN A 188 2.86 -5.95 15.84
C ASN A 188 4.28 -5.38 15.72
N VAL A 189 4.88 -5.44 14.53
CA VAL A 189 6.23 -4.94 14.27
C VAL A 189 6.11 -3.66 13.46
N SER A 190 6.87 -2.64 13.85
CA SER A 190 6.91 -1.36 13.15
C SER A 190 7.50 -1.48 11.75
N THR A 191 7.09 -0.58 10.86
CA THR A 191 7.55 -0.55 9.46
C THR A 191 9.08 -0.49 9.37
N MET A 192 9.71 0.32 10.24
CA MET A 192 11.16 0.49 10.31
C MET A 192 11.91 -0.84 10.58
N VAL A 193 11.32 -1.75 11.36
CA VAL A 193 11.95 -3.02 11.75
C VAL A 193 11.52 -4.15 10.81
N LEU A 194 10.23 -4.21 10.46
CA LEU A 194 9.67 -5.30 9.67
C LEU A 194 10.24 -5.31 8.24
N VAL A 195 10.24 -4.16 7.56
CA VAL A 195 10.60 -4.05 6.14
C VAL A 195 12.00 -4.61 5.84
N PRO A 196 13.10 -4.16 6.49
CA PRO A 196 14.43 -4.66 6.16
C PRO A 196 14.60 -6.15 6.50
N ALA A 197 13.94 -6.64 7.56
CA ALA A 197 13.98 -8.05 7.95
C ALA A 197 13.27 -8.94 6.91
N VAL A 198 12.09 -8.53 6.44
CA VAL A 198 11.35 -9.21 5.37
C VAL A 198 12.15 -9.19 4.08
N VAL A 199 12.68 -8.02 3.69
CA VAL A 199 13.51 -7.86 2.49
C VAL A 199 14.65 -8.87 2.49
N GLU A 200 15.42 -8.99 3.57
CA GLU A 200 16.54 -9.94 3.63
C GLU A 200 16.09 -11.40 3.49
N ALA A 201 15.00 -11.79 4.16
CA ALA A 201 14.52 -13.17 4.16
C ALA A 201 14.01 -13.63 2.78
N VAL A 202 13.43 -12.72 1.99
CA VAL A 202 12.68 -13.08 0.79
C VAL A 202 13.37 -12.75 -0.53
N LYS A 203 14.60 -12.21 -0.50
CA LYS A 203 15.38 -12.00 -1.74
C LYS A 203 15.36 -13.25 -2.65
N PRO A 204 15.17 -13.10 -3.97
CA PRO A 204 15.07 -11.85 -4.72
C PRO A 204 13.64 -11.29 -4.88
N VAL A 205 12.62 -11.82 -4.19
CA VAL A 205 11.21 -11.37 -4.33
C VAL A 205 11.09 -9.89 -3.94
N PRO A 206 10.47 -9.02 -4.78
CA PRO A 206 10.30 -7.62 -4.47
C PRO A 206 9.35 -7.42 -3.28
N VAL A 207 9.73 -6.50 -2.39
CA VAL A 207 8.95 -6.12 -1.20
C VAL A 207 8.48 -4.67 -1.34
N LEU A 208 7.20 -4.39 -1.12
CA LEU A 208 6.71 -3.04 -0.87
C LEU A 208 6.56 -2.80 0.64
N ALA A 209 6.90 -1.61 1.09
CA ALA A 209 6.65 -1.17 2.46
C ALA A 209 5.24 -0.57 2.59
N ALA A 210 4.51 -0.95 3.63
CA ALA A 210 3.20 -0.40 3.97
C ALA A 210 3.14 -0.03 5.46
N GLY A 211 2.40 1.03 5.79
CA GLY A 211 2.31 1.55 7.16
C GLY A 211 3.21 2.75 7.40
N GLY A 212 2.69 3.78 8.07
CA GLY A 212 3.46 4.98 8.43
C GLY A 212 3.89 5.91 7.28
N ILE A 213 3.69 5.56 6.02
CA ILE A 213 4.15 6.35 4.86
C ILE A 213 3.03 7.28 4.34
N ALA A 214 3.31 8.59 4.27
CA ALA A 214 2.39 9.58 3.68
C ALA A 214 3.06 10.66 2.82
N ASP A 215 4.39 10.75 2.84
CA ASP A 215 5.15 11.76 2.10
C ASP A 215 6.45 11.18 1.50
N ALA A 216 7.19 12.03 0.80
CA ALA A 216 8.44 11.66 0.14
C ALA A 216 9.54 11.14 1.10
N ARG A 217 9.56 11.60 2.36
CA ARG A 217 10.56 11.13 3.35
C ARG A 217 10.30 9.67 3.68
N GLY A 218 9.03 9.31 3.86
CA GLY A 218 8.62 7.91 4.03
C GLY A 218 8.97 7.03 2.83
N VAL A 219 8.81 7.54 1.60
CA VAL A 219 9.22 6.82 0.38
C VAL A 219 10.73 6.56 0.38
N VAL A 220 11.54 7.59 0.62
CA VAL A 220 13.00 7.45 0.63
C VAL A 220 13.47 6.53 1.75
N ALA A 221 12.87 6.63 2.94
CA ALA A 221 13.16 5.73 4.05
C ALA A 221 12.85 4.26 3.68
N ALA A 222 11.69 3.98 3.10
CA ALA A 222 11.33 2.63 2.67
C ALA A 222 12.32 2.05 1.64
N LEU A 223 12.72 2.86 0.65
CA LEU A 223 13.73 2.45 -0.33
C LEU A 223 15.09 2.20 0.32
N ALA A 224 15.50 3.02 1.30
CA ALA A 224 16.73 2.82 2.06
C ALA A 224 16.70 1.55 2.92
N LEU A 225 15.51 1.14 3.40
CA LEU A 225 15.30 -0.14 4.09
C LEU A 225 15.31 -1.36 3.13
N GLY A 226 15.47 -1.13 1.82
CA GLY A 226 15.57 -2.17 0.80
C GLY A 226 14.24 -2.55 0.15
N ALA A 227 13.13 -1.90 0.51
CA ALA A 227 11.88 -2.06 -0.23
C ALA A 227 12.06 -1.57 -1.68
N GLN A 228 11.32 -2.18 -2.60
CA GLN A 228 11.28 -1.77 -4.00
C GLN A 228 10.09 -0.88 -4.33
N GLY A 229 9.26 -0.55 -3.33
CA GLY A 229 8.15 0.38 -3.48
C GLY A 229 7.38 0.57 -2.18
N VAL A 230 6.31 1.34 -2.27
CA VAL A 230 5.48 1.72 -1.13
C VAL A 230 4.00 1.55 -1.42
N VAL A 231 3.25 1.16 -0.39
CA VAL A 231 1.79 1.10 -0.39
C VAL A 231 1.25 2.11 0.61
N LEU A 232 0.45 3.07 0.14
CA LEU A 232 -0.12 4.13 0.97
C LEU A 232 -1.63 3.96 1.09
N GLY A 233 -2.15 3.90 2.31
CA GLY A 233 -3.60 3.86 2.59
C GLY A 233 -4.14 5.24 2.93
N THR A 234 -3.96 5.66 4.18
CA THR A 234 -4.49 6.92 4.75
C THR A 234 -4.27 8.14 3.85
N ARG A 235 -3.09 8.26 3.22
CA ARG A 235 -2.76 9.38 2.32
C ARG A 235 -3.65 9.42 1.06
N PHE A 236 -3.96 8.26 0.48
CA PHE A 236 -4.87 8.17 -0.67
C PHE A 236 -6.34 8.17 -0.27
N LEU A 237 -6.66 7.89 0.99
CA LEU A 237 -8.01 8.07 1.53
C LEU A 237 -8.39 9.56 1.58
N ALA A 238 -7.42 10.42 1.91
CA ALA A 238 -7.53 11.88 1.91
C ALA A 238 -7.41 12.48 0.48
N THR A 239 -8.24 11.99 -0.46
CA THR A 239 -8.30 12.44 -1.86
C THR A 239 -9.75 12.65 -2.33
N PRO A 240 -9.99 13.54 -3.32
CA PRO A 240 -11.29 13.67 -3.97
C PRO A 240 -11.77 12.39 -4.69
N GLU A 241 -10.85 11.53 -5.12
CA GLU A 241 -11.14 10.29 -5.87
C GLU A 241 -11.50 9.09 -5.00
N SER A 242 -11.21 9.14 -3.70
CA SER A 242 -11.68 8.11 -2.77
C SER A 242 -13.19 8.21 -2.53
N ASP A 243 -13.83 7.04 -2.46
CA ASP A 243 -15.26 6.85 -2.14
C ASP A 243 -15.56 7.07 -0.64
N ALA A 244 -14.58 7.53 0.15
CA ALA A 244 -14.82 7.95 1.53
C ALA A 244 -15.75 9.17 1.59
N HIS A 245 -16.66 9.15 2.57
CA HIS A 245 -17.54 10.28 2.87
C HIS A 245 -16.73 11.52 3.25
N ASP A 246 -17.26 12.72 2.97
CA ASP A 246 -16.54 13.97 3.22
C ASP A 246 -16.24 14.17 4.72
N LEU A 247 -17.17 13.81 5.60
CA LEU A 247 -16.94 13.74 7.06
C LEU A 247 -15.72 12.87 7.44
N TYR A 248 -15.48 11.75 6.74
CA TYR A 248 -14.31 10.92 6.99
C TYR A 248 -13.05 11.70 6.64
N LYS A 249 -13.03 12.32 5.45
CA LYS A 249 -11.90 13.14 4.99
C LYS A 249 -11.61 14.30 5.94
N GLU A 250 -12.64 14.98 6.44
CA GLU A 250 -12.51 16.04 7.46
C GLU A 250 -11.90 15.52 8.78
N LYS A 251 -12.35 14.36 9.27
CA LYS A 251 -11.78 13.73 10.47
C LYS A 251 -10.31 13.35 10.26
N LEU A 252 -9.91 12.89 9.06
CA LEU A 252 -8.50 12.63 8.75
C LEU A 252 -7.66 13.92 8.83
N LEU A 253 -8.13 15.02 8.24
CA LEU A 253 -7.39 16.29 8.24
C LEU A 253 -7.25 16.92 9.63
N SER A 254 -8.15 16.56 10.55
CA SER A 254 -8.17 17.08 11.91
C SER A 254 -7.36 16.24 12.90
N ALA A 255 -6.88 15.07 12.49
CA ALA A 255 -6.25 14.09 13.36
C ALA A 255 -4.71 14.23 13.37
N SER A 256 -4.12 14.08 14.55
CA SER A 256 -2.68 13.92 14.77
C SER A 256 -2.25 12.46 14.73
N GLU A 257 -0.95 12.20 14.79
CA GLU A 257 -0.38 10.85 14.87
C GLU A 257 -0.80 10.08 16.14
N LEU A 258 -1.21 10.80 17.19
CA LEU A 258 -1.69 10.26 18.46
C LEU A 258 -3.17 9.87 18.43
N ASP A 259 -3.92 10.38 17.44
CA ASP A 259 -5.37 10.22 17.34
C ASP A 259 -5.78 8.92 16.65
N THR A 260 -4.92 7.90 16.71
CA THR A 260 -5.25 6.54 16.27
C THR A 260 -5.07 5.54 17.41
N HIS A 261 -5.80 4.44 17.31
CA HIS A 261 -5.76 3.37 18.30
C HIS A 261 -5.91 2.02 17.60
N LYS A 262 -5.06 1.04 17.98
CA LYS A 262 -5.20 -0.35 17.57
C LYS A 262 -6.22 -1.02 18.50
N SER A 263 -7.32 -1.48 17.93
CA SER A 263 -8.51 -1.93 18.63
C SER A 263 -9.02 -3.26 18.07
N LEU A 264 -9.91 -3.87 18.83
CA LEU A 264 -10.76 -4.99 18.45
C LEU A 264 -12.25 -4.57 18.44
N LEU A 265 -12.57 -3.29 18.61
CA LEU A 265 -13.95 -2.85 18.82
C LEU A 265 -14.92 -3.17 17.66
N TRP A 266 -14.44 -3.28 16.43
CA TRP A 266 -15.26 -3.51 15.24
C TRP A 266 -15.31 -4.96 14.76
N GLY A 267 -15.33 -5.91 15.69
CA GLY A 267 -15.22 -7.35 15.43
C GLY A 267 -16.54 -8.10 15.20
N ALA A 268 -17.71 -7.46 15.29
CA ALA A 268 -18.99 -8.16 15.33
C ALA A 268 -19.28 -9.00 14.07
N ALA A 269 -18.70 -8.61 12.93
CA ALA A 269 -18.79 -9.33 11.66
C ALA A 269 -17.47 -10.06 11.29
N TRP A 270 -16.40 -9.85 12.06
CA TRP A 270 -15.10 -10.44 11.84
C TRP A 270 -14.31 -10.47 13.15
N PRO A 271 -14.56 -11.47 14.02
CA PRO A 271 -13.94 -11.53 15.32
C PRO A 271 -12.43 -11.80 15.21
N ASP A 272 -11.69 -11.42 16.24
CA ASP A 272 -10.24 -11.54 16.38
C ASP A 272 -9.44 -10.88 15.25
N ALA A 273 -10.03 -9.86 14.60
CA ALA A 273 -9.42 -9.11 13.52
C ALA A 273 -8.91 -7.73 13.98
N PRO A 274 -7.73 -7.62 14.60
CA PRO A 274 -7.19 -6.34 15.07
C PRO A 274 -7.11 -5.31 13.94
N HIS A 275 -7.44 -4.07 14.29
CA HIS A 275 -7.49 -2.97 13.34
C HIS A 275 -7.09 -1.64 13.98
N ARG A 276 -6.53 -0.74 13.19
CA ARG A 276 -6.22 0.63 13.60
C ARG A 276 -7.24 1.61 13.03
N VAL A 277 -7.82 2.40 13.93
CA VAL A 277 -8.87 3.39 13.66
C VAL A 277 -8.52 4.74 14.26
N LEU A 278 -9.16 5.80 13.77
CA LEU A 278 -9.20 7.09 14.45
C LEU A 278 -9.85 6.94 15.82
N ARG A 279 -9.35 7.69 16.79
CA ARG A 279 -10.01 7.90 18.09
C ARG A 279 -11.21 8.83 17.87
N THR A 280 -12.41 8.29 18.01
CA THR A 280 -13.65 9.07 18.02
C THR A 280 -14.28 8.98 19.41
N GLY A 281 -15.26 9.84 19.72
CA GLY A 281 -15.99 9.74 20.98
C GLY A 281 -16.66 8.36 21.18
N PHE A 282 -17.04 7.67 20.09
CA PHE A 282 -17.52 6.30 20.18
C PHE A 282 -16.43 5.31 20.59
N VAL A 283 -15.24 5.40 19.99
CA VAL A 283 -14.10 4.53 20.35
C VAL A 283 -13.68 4.78 21.79
N GLU A 284 -13.64 6.03 22.24
CA GLU A 284 -13.30 6.38 23.61
C GLU A 284 -14.33 5.88 24.62
N ALA A 285 -15.62 6.02 24.31
CA ALA A 285 -16.70 5.54 25.17
C ALA A 285 -16.71 4.01 25.36
N HIS A 286 -16.09 3.25 24.45
CA HIS A 286 -15.99 1.79 24.50
C HIS A 286 -14.55 1.29 24.66
N SER A 287 -13.63 2.16 25.08
CA SER A 287 -12.25 1.78 25.36
C SER A 287 -12.24 0.80 26.54
N GLY A 288 -11.63 -0.37 26.36
CA GLY A 288 -11.62 -1.43 27.38
C GLY A 288 -12.86 -2.33 27.40
N THR A 289 -13.82 -2.14 26.48
CA THR A 289 -14.96 -3.05 26.28
C THR A 289 -14.95 -3.70 24.90
N GLU A 290 -13.76 -3.88 24.31
CA GLU A 290 -13.60 -4.40 22.95
C GLU A 290 -14.22 -5.81 22.78
N GLU A 291 -14.30 -6.61 23.85
CA GLU A 291 -14.98 -7.91 23.85
C GLU A 291 -16.48 -7.81 23.47
N GLU A 292 -17.15 -6.70 23.81
CA GLU A 292 -18.52 -6.44 23.38
C GLU A 292 -18.59 -6.28 21.87
N GLY A 293 -17.60 -5.58 21.32
CA GLY A 293 -17.45 -5.35 19.90
C GLY A 293 -17.13 -6.60 19.08
N GLN A 294 -16.74 -7.70 19.72
CA GLN A 294 -16.49 -8.99 19.09
C GLN A 294 -17.75 -9.84 18.91
N LYS A 295 -18.82 -9.53 19.65
CA LYS A 295 -20.04 -10.34 19.66
C LYS A 295 -20.93 -9.94 18.47
N PRO A 296 -21.55 -10.91 17.76
CA PRO A 296 -22.56 -10.58 16.77
C PRO A 296 -23.65 -9.71 17.40
N ALA A 297 -24.09 -8.68 16.67
CA ALA A 297 -25.19 -7.85 17.12
C ALA A 297 -26.44 -8.73 17.35
N PRO A 298 -27.12 -8.61 18.51
CA PRO A 298 -28.32 -9.39 18.76
C PRO A 298 -29.42 -9.02 17.74
N PRO A 299 -30.39 -9.91 17.46
CA PRO A 299 -31.41 -9.67 16.44
C PRO A 299 -32.23 -8.38 16.64
N ASP A 300 -32.38 -7.93 17.88
CA ASP A 300 -33.10 -6.72 18.30
C ASP A 300 -32.19 -5.49 18.45
N ALA A 301 -30.90 -5.59 18.08
CA ALA A 301 -29.98 -4.46 18.12
C ALA A 301 -30.48 -3.28 17.28
N PRO A 302 -30.32 -2.03 17.77
CA PRO A 302 -30.74 -0.86 17.04
C PRO A 302 -29.97 -0.72 15.72
N THR A 303 -30.65 -0.23 14.69
CA THR A 303 -30.00 0.21 13.45
C THR A 303 -29.38 1.58 13.69
N ILE A 304 -28.05 1.68 13.60
CA ILE A 304 -27.32 2.95 13.76
C ILE A 304 -27.05 3.63 12.42
N GLY A 305 -27.30 2.95 11.30
CA GLY A 305 -27.19 3.54 9.98
C GLY A 305 -27.57 2.59 8.87
N THR A 306 -27.41 3.02 7.64
CA THR A 306 -27.58 2.18 6.45
C THR A 306 -26.48 2.47 5.44
N ARG A 307 -26.18 1.51 4.56
CA ARG A 307 -25.25 1.70 3.43
C ARG A 307 -25.59 0.78 2.28
N ILE A 308 -24.98 1.00 1.12
CA ILE A 308 -25.07 0.09 -0.02
C ILE A 308 -23.90 -0.90 0.05
N VAL A 309 -24.21 -2.21 -0.01
CA VAL A 309 -23.23 -3.31 -0.06
C VAL A 309 -23.66 -4.26 -1.16
N GLY A 310 -22.80 -4.47 -2.16
CA GLY A 310 -23.13 -5.32 -3.31
C GLY A 310 -24.39 -4.87 -4.06
N GLY A 311 -24.61 -3.55 -4.15
CA GLY A 311 -25.80 -2.96 -4.79
C GLY A 311 -27.10 -2.98 -3.97
N VAL A 312 -27.06 -3.49 -2.72
CA VAL A 312 -28.25 -3.60 -1.86
C VAL A 312 -28.11 -2.71 -0.63
N LYS A 313 -29.18 -1.98 -0.27
CA LYS A 313 -29.25 -1.20 0.98
C LYS A 313 -29.28 -2.17 2.17
N LYS A 314 -28.27 -2.09 3.04
CA LYS A 314 -28.15 -2.87 4.27
C LYS A 314 -28.17 -1.97 5.49
N GLU A 315 -28.77 -2.47 6.57
CA GLU A 315 -28.68 -1.85 7.88
C GLU A 315 -27.28 -2.05 8.47
N ILE A 316 -26.82 -1.04 9.21
CA ILE A 316 -25.61 -1.08 10.01
C ILE A 316 -26.04 -1.19 11.47
N LYS A 317 -25.55 -2.24 12.14
CA LYS A 317 -25.68 -2.46 13.58
C LYS A 317 -24.39 -2.04 14.29
N PRO A 318 -24.43 -1.74 15.61
CA PRO A 318 -23.24 -1.43 16.39
C PRO A 318 -22.12 -2.46 16.19
N PHE A 319 -20.87 -1.99 16.25
CA PHE A 319 -19.65 -2.79 16.17
C PHE A 319 -19.42 -3.56 14.85
N GLN A 320 -20.29 -3.40 13.84
CA GLN A 320 -19.97 -3.85 12.50
C GLN A 320 -18.92 -2.93 11.88
N GLY A 321 -17.77 -3.48 11.48
CA GLY A 321 -16.64 -2.74 10.90
C GLY A 321 -16.86 -2.19 9.49
N TYR A 322 -18.07 -1.73 9.18
CA TYR A 322 -18.37 -1.01 7.96
C TYR A 322 -17.68 0.36 7.98
N THR A 323 -17.00 0.66 6.88
CA THR A 323 -16.40 1.96 6.59
C THR A 323 -17.45 3.01 6.25
N VAL A 324 -17.09 4.28 6.44
CA VAL A 324 -17.94 5.43 6.12
C VAL A 324 -17.74 5.89 4.67
N ASP A 325 -18.42 5.21 3.74
CA ASP A 325 -18.44 5.58 2.33
C ASP A 325 -19.55 6.59 1.99
N GLN A 326 -19.60 7.07 0.74
CA GLN A 326 -20.57 8.05 0.24
C GLN A 326 -22.04 7.59 0.30
N THR A 327 -22.30 6.30 0.52
CA THR A 327 -23.66 5.73 0.58
C THR A 327 -24.19 5.57 2.01
N VAL A 328 -23.35 5.86 3.00
CA VAL A 328 -23.72 5.74 4.40
C VAL A 328 -24.72 6.84 4.78
N GLU A 329 -25.73 6.46 5.55
CA GLU A 329 -26.70 7.35 6.20
C GLU A 329 -26.84 6.94 7.67
N GLY A 330 -27.18 7.89 8.56
CA GLY A 330 -27.45 7.63 9.98
C GLY A 330 -26.40 8.19 10.93
N GLU A 331 -26.15 7.49 12.04
CA GLU A 331 -25.27 7.91 13.13
C GLU A 331 -23.79 7.68 12.81
N MET A 332 -23.25 8.40 11.81
CA MET A 332 -21.88 8.18 11.31
C MET A 332 -20.77 8.34 12.35
N ASP A 333 -20.98 9.11 13.41
CA ASP A 333 -20.01 9.25 14.51
C ASP A 333 -19.81 7.96 15.31
N LYS A 334 -20.77 7.01 15.21
CA LYS A 334 -20.72 5.68 15.81
C LYS A 334 -20.19 4.62 14.85
N LEU A 335 -19.52 4.99 13.77
CA LEU A 335 -18.98 4.06 12.78
C LEU A 335 -17.46 4.02 12.78
N CYS A 336 -16.92 3.06 12.03
CA CYS A 336 -15.50 2.78 11.98
C CYS A 336 -14.76 3.69 10.97
N TYR A 337 -13.75 4.41 11.48
CA TYR A 337 -12.86 5.25 10.68
C TYR A 337 -11.44 4.68 10.70
N PHE A 338 -11.13 3.71 9.83
CA PHE A 338 -9.78 3.17 9.67
C PHE A 338 -8.76 4.25 9.26
N ALA A 339 -7.66 4.37 9.99
CA ALA A 339 -6.58 5.29 9.66
C ALA A 339 -5.28 4.84 10.30
N GLY A 340 -4.17 5.01 9.58
CA GLY A 340 -2.83 4.79 10.12
C GLY A 340 -2.31 6.01 10.87
N GLN A 341 -1.24 5.84 11.66
CA GLN A 341 -0.59 6.95 12.37
C GLN A 341 -0.03 8.03 11.42
N SER A 342 0.17 7.68 10.15
CA SER A 342 0.53 8.64 9.11
C SER A 342 -0.51 9.73 8.85
N VAL A 343 -1.70 9.63 9.46
CA VAL A 343 -2.74 10.67 9.41
C VAL A 343 -2.23 12.03 9.89
N GLY A 344 -1.37 12.08 10.91
CA GLY A 344 -0.78 13.34 11.41
C GLY A 344 0.12 14.08 10.42
N MET A 345 0.44 13.46 9.27
CA MET A 345 1.20 14.08 8.18
C MET A 345 0.30 14.59 7.04
N ILE A 346 -1.02 14.49 7.17
CA ILE A 346 -2.02 14.82 6.16
C ILE A 346 -2.75 16.09 6.59
N ASN A 347 -2.38 17.22 5.98
CA ASN A 347 -2.93 18.54 6.32
C ASN A 347 -3.88 19.12 5.27
N GLU A 348 -3.99 18.50 4.10
CA GLU A 348 -4.88 18.92 3.02
C GLU A 348 -5.32 17.75 2.14
N LEU A 349 -6.47 17.90 1.47
CA LEU A 349 -6.92 16.99 0.42
C LEU A 349 -6.23 17.36 -0.89
N LYS A 350 -5.70 16.36 -1.59
CA LYS A 350 -5.11 16.53 -2.93
C LYS A 350 -5.66 15.48 -3.88
N PRO A 351 -5.76 15.79 -5.18
CA PRO A 351 -5.96 14.77 -6.20
C PRO A 351 -4.92 13.66 -6.06
N ALA A 352 -5.34 12.40 -6.21
CA ALA A 352 -4.46 11.25 -6.03
C ALA A 352 -3.24 11.30 -6.98
N GLY A 353 -3.43 11.81 -8.20
CA GLY A 353 -2.34 11.99 -9.14
C GLY A 353 -1.32 13.06 -8.73
N ASP A 354 -1.75 14.11 -8.02
CA ASP A 354 -0.83 15.12 -7.47
C ASP A 354 0.01 14.55 -6.35
N ILE A 355 -0.60 13.74 -5.47
CA ILE A 355 0.12 13.02 -4.42
C ILE A 355 1.23 12.16 -5.02
N VAL A 356 0.94 11.35 -6.04
CA VAL A 356 1.96 10.52 -6.71
C VAL A 356 3.13 11.39 -7.21
N ARG A 357 2.85 12.49 -7.90
CA ARG A 357 3.88 13.41 -8.40
C ARG A 357 4.70 14.03 -7.28
N GLU A 358 4.05 14.50 -6.22
CA GLU A 358 4.73 15.10 -5.06
C GLU A 358 5.64 14.11 -4.34
N LEU A 359 5.20 12.86 -4.18
CA LEU A 359 6.01 11.79 -3.59
C LEU A 359 7.25 11.52 -4.43
N VAL A 360 7.09 11.41 -5.75
CA VAL A 360 8.21 11.14 -6.68
C VAL A 360 9.18 12.31 -6.71
N ASP A 361 8.70 13.53 -6.91
CA ASP A 361 9.54 14.72 -7.02
C ASP A 361 10.23 15.04 -5.70
N GLY A 362 9.52 14.86 -4.57
CA GLY A 362 10.10 14.96 -3.25
C GLY A 362 11.20 13.92 -3.02
N ALA A 363 10.96 12.66 -3.39
CA ALA A 363 11.95 11.60 -3.22
C ALA A 363 13.21 11.87 -4.06
N ARG A 364 13.04 12.30 -5.32
CA ARG A 364 14.16 12.73 -6.18
C ARG A 364 14.97 13.87 -5.55
N ARG A 365 14.30 14.91 -5.01
CA ARG A 365 14.99 16.02 -4.34
C ARG A 365 15.78 15.56 -3.11
N LEU A 366 15.18 14.72 -2.28
CA LEU A 366 15.83 14.19 -1.07
C LEU A 366 17.06 13.34 -1.41
N ILE A 367 16.94 12.44 -2.39
CA ILE A 367 18.02 11.53 -2.80
C ILE A 367 19.17 12.31 -3.46
N HIS A 368 18.88 13.26 -4.34
CA HIS A 368 19.92 13.98 -5.10
C HIS A 368 20.41 15.28 -4.48
N GLY A 369 19.74 15.77 -3.45
CA GLY A 369 20.10 17.00 -2.76
C GLY A 369 20.56 16.72 -1.34
N GLU A 370 19.58 16.50 -0.46
CA GLU A 370 19.79 16.50 0.99
C GLU A 370 20.63 15.31 1.46
N LEU A 371 20.39 14.10 0.94
CA LEU A 371 21.12 12.92 1.39
C LEU A 371 22.57 12.90 0.90
N LEU A 372 22.85 13.43 -0.30
CA LEU A 372 24.23 13.55 -0.79
C LEU A 372 25.06 14.50 0.07
N ALA A 373 24.44 15.48 0.73
CA ALA A 373 25.15 16.38 1.63
C ALA A 373 25.73 15.68 2.88
N PHE A 374 25.27 14.47 3.22
CA PHE A 374 25.81 13.68 4.34
C PHE A 374 27.00 12.80 3.95
N VAL A 375 27.35 12.70 2.66
CA VAL A 375 28.49 11.93 2.15
C VAL A 375 29.49 12.92 1.51
N PRO A 376 30.38 13.54 2.31
CA PRO A 376 31.26 14.63 1.88
C PRO A 376 32.35 14.22 0.88
#